data_AF-A0A8G1WY22-F1
#
_entry.id   AF-A0A8G1WY22-F1
#
_cell.length_a   1.000
_cell.length_b   1.000
_cell.length_c   1.000
_cell.angle_alpha   90.00
_cell.angle_beta   90.00
_cell.angle_gamma   90.00
#
_symmetry.space_group_name_H-M   'P 1'
#
loop_
_entity.id
_entity.type
_entity.pdbx_description
1 polymer ?
#
loop_
_entity_poly.entity_id
_entity_poly.type
_entity_poly.pdbx_seq_one_letter_code
_entity_poly.pdbx_strand_id
1 'polypeptide(L)'
;MKLALASFALLAGLSGAAGAQSLVYGVTLGNVQAVRDVNQNVSAITGLLSNQSARHINSAMLTFVLYDSQGREIGRVRDDVIGPLAPGQIKQIRAVTPLQFARVTALDVDAR
;
A
#
# COMPACT_ATOMS: atom_id res chain seq x y z
N MET A 1 40.18 24.94 17.94
CA MET A 1 40.05 24.13 16.70
C MET A 1 39.82 22.69 17.16
N LYS A 2 38.87 21.87 16.71
CA LYS A 2 38.05 21.82 15.49
C LYS A 2 36.84 20.91 15.80
N LEU A 3 35.68 21.26 15.24
CA LEU A 3 34.36 20.69 15.48
C LEU A 3 34.27 19.18 15.17
N ALA A 4 33.55 18.42 16.00
CA ALA A 4 32.98 17.13 15.61
C ALA A 4 31.45 17.23 15.73
N LEU A 5 30.84 17.84 14.71
CA LEU A 5 29.39 17.87 14.53
C LEU A 5 28.97 16.53 13.90
N ALA A 6 28.60 15.57 14.74
CA ALA A 6 28.00 14.32 14.29
C ALA A 6 26.63 14.64 13.67
N SER A 7 26.57 14.52 12.35
CA SER A 7 25.38 14.77 11.55
C SER A 7 24.39 13.63 11.75
N PHE A 8 23.34 13.85 12.55
CA PHE A 8 22.17 12.99 12.58
C PHE A 8 21.41 13.16 11.27
N ALA A 9 21.54 12.17 10.39
CA ALA A 9 20.75 12.09 9.17
C ALA A 9 19.27 11.96 9.54
N LEU A 10 18.50 13.01 9.28
CA LEU A 10 17.05 13.02 9.34
C LEU A 10 16.52 11.94 8.38
N LEU A 11 15.96 10.86 8.94
CA LEU A 11 15.07 9.98 8.20
C LEU A 11 13.85 10.81 7.79
N ALA A 12 13.87 11.32 6.55
CA ALA A 12 12.70 11.89 5.91
C ALA A 12 11.65 10.78 5.82
N GLY A 13 10.67 10.82 6.71
CA GLY A 13 9.43 10.06 6.58
C GLY A 13 8.78 10.48 5.27
N LEU A 14 8.97 9.65 4.24
CA LEU A 14 8.28 9.80 2.96
C LEU A 14 6.82 9.39 3.19
N SER A 15 6.07 10.26 3.87
CA SER A 15 4.61 10.18 3.99
C SER A 15 4.03 10.62 2.66
N GLY A 16 4.15 9.77 1.64
CA GLY A 16 3.43 9.96 0.39
C GLY A 16 1.94 9.93 0.72
N ALA A 17 1.27 11.07 0.55
CA ALA A 17 -0.18 11.15 0.69
C ALA A 17 -0.82 10.19 -0.31
N ALA A 18 -1.26 9.03 0.16
CA ALA A 18 -2.01 8.07 -0.63
C ALA A 18 -3.42 8.63 -0.81
N GLY A 19 -3.65 9.31 -1.94
CA GLY A 19 -4.99 9.67 -2.39
C GLY A 19 -5.85 8.41 -2.47
N ALA A 20 -7.03 8.46 -1.85
CA ALA A 20 -7.99 7.37 -1.95
C ALA A 20 -8.35 7.17 -3.42
N GLN A 21 -7.99 6.01 -3.98
CA GLN A 21 -8.32 5.66 -5.36
C GLN A 21 -9.71 5.00 -5.33
N SER A 22 -10.69 5.65 -5.97
CA SER A 22 -11.99 5.03 -6.22
C SER A 22 -11.81 4.06 -7.38
N LEU A 23 -12.01 2.78 -7.13
CA LEU A 23 -11.76 1.69 -8.06
C LEU A 23 -13.09 1.07 -8.52
N VAL A 24 -13.03 0.37 -9.64
CA VAL A 24 -14.17 -0.27 -10.30
C VAL A 24 -14.93 -1.15 -9.27
N TYR A 25 -16.26 -1.19 -9.37
CA TYR A 25 -17.20 -1.83 -8.42
C TYR A 25 -17.51 -1.07 -7.12
N GLY A 26 -17.18 0.22 -7.02
CA GLY A 26 -17.54 1.02 -5.85
C GLY A 26 -16.74 0.63 -4.61
N VAL A 27 -15.52 0.13 -4.82
CA VAL A 27 -14.56 -0.11 -3.76
C VAL A 27 -13.54 1.01 -3.79
N THR A 28 -13.23 1.56 -2.63
CA THR A 28 -12.19 2.58 -2.51
C THR A 28 -11.06 2.02 -1.68
N LEU A 29 -9.84 2.09 -2.21
CA LEU A 29 -8.63 1.78 -1.47
C LEU A 29 -7.96 3.08 -1.05
N GLY A 30 -7.87 3.29 0.25
CA GLY A 30 -7.28 4.49 0.86
C GLY A 30 -6.19 4.16 1.86
N ASN A 31 -5.47 5.19 2.30
CA ASN A 31 -4.43 5.09 3.32
C ASN A 31 -3.38 4.01 3.02
N VAL A 32 -3.01 3.88 1.73
CA VAL A 32 -1.96 2.94 1.33
C VAL A 32 -0.63 3.42 1.90
N GLN A 33 -0.03 2.61 2.77
CA GLN A 33 1.25 2.87 3.38
C GLN A 33 2.17 1.68 3.16
N ALA A 34 3.47 1.95 3.14
CA ALA A 34 4.48 0.92 3.03
C ALA A 34 5.53 1.12 4.10
N VAL A 35 5.85 0.05 4.83
CA VAL A 35 6.88 0.05 5.86
C VAL A 35 7.86 -1.07 5.57
N ARG A 36 9.14 -0.73 5.57
CA ARG A 36 10.22 -1.72 5.49
C ARG A 36 10.49 -2.29 6.87
N ASP A 37 10.35 -3.61 7.01
CA ASP A 37 10.90 -4.35 8.13
C ASP A 37 12.34 -4.72 7.81
N VAL A 38 13.29 -4.04 8.47
CA VAL A 38 14.73 -4.28 8.30
C VAL A 38 15.20 -5.57 8.97
N ASN A 39 14.47 -6.09 9.95
CA ASN A 39 14.84 -7.32 10.65
C ASN A 39 14.47 -8.55 9.82
N GLN A 40 13.32 -8.49 9.16
CA GLN A 40 12.81 -9.57 8.31
C GLN A 40 13.19 -9.40 6.83
N ASN A 41 13.80 -8.28 6.47
CA ASN A 41 14.17 -7.91 5.10
C ASN A 41 12.98 -7.92 4.12
N VAL A 42 11.78 -7.59 4.62
CA VAL A 42 10.53 -7.52 3.84
C VAL A 42 9.89 -6.15 3.96
N SER A 43 9.11 -5.77 2.96
CA SER A 43 8.28 -4.58 2.95
C SER A 43 6.82 -5.00 3.16
N ALA A 44 6.14 -4.38 4.13
CA ALA A 44 4.72 -4.56 4.37
C ALA A 44 3.96 -3.37 3.78
N ILE A 45 2.96 -3.65 2.95
CA ILE A 45 2.05 -2.66 2.38
C ILE A 45 0.72 -2.80 3.12
N THR A 46 0.28 -1.73 3.77
CA THR A 46 -1.01 -1.67 4.46
C THR A 46 -1.94 -0.73 3.73
N GLY A 47 -3.24 -0.92 3.88
CA GLY A 47 -4.26 -0.04 3.31
C GLY A 47 -5.62 -0.28 3.93
N LEU A 48 -6.58 0.58 3.59
CA LEU A 48 -7.97 0.47 4.00
C LEU A 48 -8.84 0.29 2.75
N LEU A 49 -9.44 -0.89 2.63
CA LEU A 49 -10.38 -1.23 1.58
C LEU A 49 -11.80 -0.93 2.08
N SER A 50 -12.49 0.00 1.43
CA SER A 50 -13.86 0.40 1.77
C SER A 50 -14.81 -0.03 0.66
N ASN A 51 -15.85 -0.80 1.01
CA ASN A 51 -16.93 -1.09 0.08
C ASN A 51 -17.97 0.05 0.15
N GLN A 52 -17.99 0.90 -0.86
CA GLN A 52 -18.95 2.00 -1.01
C GLN A 52 -20.12 1.62 -1.92
N SER A 53 -20.16 0.37 -2.40
CA SER A 53 -21.27 -0.14 -3.20
C SER A 53 -22.45 -0.55 -2.31
N ALA A 54 -23.62 -0.73 -2.93
CA ALA A 54 -24.81 -1.26 -2.26
C ALA A 54 -24.82 -2.81 -2.19
N ARG A 55 -23.75 -3.50 -2.62
CA ARG A 55 -23.68 -4.95 -2.72
C ARG A 55 -22.63 -5.53 -1.78
N HIS A 56 -22.81 -6.78 -1.39
CA HIS A 56 -21.75 -7.54 -0.72
C HIS A 56 -20.65 -7.87 -1.74
N ILE A 57 -19.40 -7.78 -1.29
CA ILE A 57 -18.21 -8.16 -2.05
C ILE A 57 -17.61 -9.37 -1.36
N ASN A 58 -17.48 -10.49 -2.05
CA ASN A 58 -17.02 -11.75 -1.47
C ASN A 58 -15.50 -11.83 -1.45
N SER A 59 -14.86 -11.25 -2.45
CA SER A 59 -13.41 -11.10 -2.51
C SER A 59 -13.00 -9.89 -3.33
N ALA A 60 -11.78 -9.42 -3.11
CA ALA A 60 -11.16 -8.39 -3.95
C ALA A 60 -9.70 -8.76 -4.23
N MET A 61 -9.31 -8.77 -5.50
CA MET A 61 -7.92 -8.92 -5.91
C MET A 61 -7.28 -7.53 -5.99
N LEU A 62 -6.32 -7.24 -5.13
CA LEU A 62 -5.56 -6.00 -5.14
C LEU A 62 -4.28 -6.19 -5.95
N THR A 63 -3.99 -5.29 -6.87
CA THR A 63 -2.69 -5.23 -7.55
C THR A 63 -1.97 -3.94 -7.21
N PHE A 64 -0.82 -4.06 -6.56
CA PHE A 64 0.10 -2.97 -6.27
C PHE A 64 1.27 -2.96 -7.27
N VAL A 65 1.64 -1.77 -7.72
CA VAL A 65 2.85 -1.55 -8.52
C VAL A 65 3.88 -0.86 -7.64
N LEU A 66 5.10 -1.40 -7.68
CA LEU A 66 6.23 -0.93 -6.90
C LEU A 66 7.17 -0.15 -7.81
N TYR A 67 7.62 1.00 -7.32
CA TYR A 67 8.54 1.87 -8.04
C TYR A 67 9.83 2.12 -7.25
N ASP A 68 10.94 2.24 -7.96
CA ASP A 68 12.20 2.73 -7.40
C ASP A 68 12.17 4.25 -7.16
N SER A 69 13.27 4.80 -6.61
CA SER A 69 13.41 6.23 -6.33
C SER A 69 13.43 7.10 -7.58
N GLN A 70 13.63 6.51 -8.76
CA GLN A 70 13.58 7.19 -10.06
C GLN A 70 12.20 7.09 -10.71
N GLY A 71 11.23 6.45 -10.04
CA GLY A 71 9.88 6.27 -10.53
C GLY A 71 9.74 5.16 -11.59
N ARG A 72 10.73 4.26 -11.71
CA ARG A 72 10.63 3.11 -12.61
C ARG A 72 9.94 1.96 -11.90
N GLU A 73 9.06 1.27 -12.62
CA GLU A 73 8.44 0.05 -12.11
C GLU A 73 9.52 -1.02 -11.90
N ILE A 74 9.57 -1.58 -10.68
CA ILE A 74 10.51 -2.66 -10.32
C ILE A 74 9.81 -3.97 -10.00
N GLY A 75 8.48 -3.95 -9.88
CA GLY A 75 7.70 -5.14 -9.62
C GLY A 75 6.24 -4.86 -9.30
N ARG A 76 5.48 -5.94 -9.20
CA ARG A 76 4.06 -5.91 -8.83
C ARG A 76 3.80 -6.90 -7.71
N VAL A 77 2.90 -6.53 -6.82
CA VAL A 77 2.43 -7.38 -5.72
C VAL A 77 0.94 -7.56 -5.89
N ARG A 78 0.48 -8.81 -5.89
CA ARG A 78 -0.94 -9.14 -5.88
C ARG A 78 -1.31 -9.67 -4.52
N ASP A 79 -2.46 -9.25 -4.01
CA ASP A 79 -2.97 -9.69 -2.72
C ASP A 79 -4.48 -9.95 -2.83
N ASP A 80 -4.88 -11.16 -2.43
CA ASP A 80 -6.27 -11.59 -2.43
C ASP A 80 -6.90 -11.23 -1.08
N VAL A 81 -7.81 -10.27 -1.09
CA VAL A 81 -8.59 -9.90 0.08
C VAL A 81 -9.81 -10.79 0.14
N ILE A 82 -9.70 -11.87 0.90
CA ILE A 82 -10.77 -12.85 1.07
C ILE A 82 -11.72 -12.38 2.18
N GLY A 83 -13.01 -12.34 1.89
CA GLY A 83 -14.06 -12.26 2.89
C GLY A 83 -15.18 -11.30 2.51
N PRO A 84 -16.41 -11.53 3.02
CA PRO A 84 -17.52 -10.66 2.73
C PRO A 84 -17.25 -9.25 3.29
N LEU A 85 -17.13 -8.28 2.40
CA LEU A 85 -17.23 -6.86 2.70
C LEU A 85 -18.68 -6.45 2.47
N ALA A 86 -19.40 -6.18 3.55
CA ALA A 86 -20.74 -5.60 3.48
C ALA A 86 -20.70 -4.16 2.92
N PRO A 87 -21.81 -3.67 2.37
CA PRO A 87 -21.97 -2.25 2.03
C PRO A 87 -21.57 -1.33 3.20
N GLY A 88 -20.72 -0.34 2.94
CA GLY A 88 -20.20 0.60 3.93
C GLY A 88 -19.06 0.06 4.81
N GLN A 89 -18.71 -1.23 4.70
CA GLN A 89 -17.67 -1.83 5.52
C GLN A 89 -16.27 -1.41 5.07
N ILE A 90 -15.39 -1.20 6.05
CA ILE A 90 -13.97 -0.95 5.84
C ILE A 90 -13.17 -2.13 6.39
N LYS A 91 -12.20 -2.62 5.62
CA LYS A 91 -11.31 -3.70 6.01
C LYS A 91 -9.86 -3.25 5.83
N GLN A 92 -9.04 -3.51 6.84
CA GLN A 92 -7.60 -3.33 6.74
C GLN A 92 -6.99 -4.48 5.94
N ILE A 93 -6.10 -4.13 5.00
CA ILE A 93 -5.36 -5.08 4.17
C ILE A 93 -3.87 -5.01 4.49
N ARG A 94 -3.15 -6.11 4.28
CA ARG A 94 -1.72 -6.20 4.50
C ARG A 94 -1.07 -7.19 3.51
N ALA A 95 -0.37 -6.64 2.53
CA ALA A 95 0.46 -7.41 1.61
C ALA A 95 1.92 -7.36 2.06
N VAL A 96 2.68 -8.43 1.82
CA VAL A 96 4.11 -8.52 2.16
C VAL A 96 4.91 -8.87 0.92
N THR A 97 6.04 -8.19 0.71
CA THR A 97 6.96 -8.44 -0.41
C THR A 97 8.41 -8.35 0.03
N PRO A 98 9.32 -9.19 -0.46
CA PRO A 98 10.75 -9.03 -0.18
C PRO A 98 11.35 -7.81 -0.90
N LEU A 99 10.67 -7.30 -1.94
CA LEU A 99 11.17 -6.22 -2.77
C LEU A 99 11.36 -4.92 -2.00
N GLN A 100 12.48 -4.26 -2.25
CA GLN A 100 12.76 -2.90 -1.79
C GLN A 100 12.21 -1.91 -2.83
N PHE A 101 11.40 -0.95 -2.40
CA PHE A 101 10.80 0.06 -3.27
C PHE A 101 10.74 1.41 -2.57
N ALA A 102 10.69 2.49 -3.35
CA ALA A 102 10.57 3.85 -2.83
C ALA A 102 9.12 4.36 -2.84
N ARG A 103 8.30 3.85 -3.76
CA ARG A 103 6.88 4.23 -3.88
C ARG A 103 6.03 3.01 -4.24
N VAL A 104 4.80 3.00 -3.74
CA VAL A 104 3.77 2.02 -4.09
C VAL A 104 2.55 2.74 -4.65
N THR A 105 1.85 2.12 -5.59
CA THR A 105 0.56 2.62 -6.09
C THR A 105 -0.36 1.43 -6.30
N ALA A 106 -1.64 1.56 -5.96
CA ALA A 106 -2.61 0.56 -6.33
C ALA A 106 -2.98 0.77 -7.81
N LEU A 107 -2.77 -0.28 -8.60
CA LEU A 107 -3.06 -0.29 -10.03
C LEU A 107 -4.51 -0.66 -10.28
N ASP A 108 -4.98 -1.70 -9.60
CA ASP A 108 -6.29 -2.27 -9.86
C ASP A 108 -6.84 -3.00 -8.63
N VAL A 109 -8.17 -3.00 -8.55
CA VAL A 109 -8.94 -3.74 -7.54
C VAL A 109 -10.10 -4.42 -8.26
N ASP A 110 -9.98 -5.73 -8.44
CA ASP A 110 -11.02 -6.57 -9.03
C ASP A 110 -11.86 -7.18 -7.91
N ALA A 111 -13.04 -6.60 -7.66
CA ALA A 111 -13.98 -7.06 -6.65
C ALA A 111 -15.01 -8.04 -7.25
N ARG A 112 -15.26 -9.14 -6.54
CA ARG A 112 -16.11 -10.27 -6.98
C ARG A 112 -17.13 -10.69 -5.93
#